data_AF-A0A6C0KB71-F1
#
_entry.id   AF-A0A6C0KB71-F1
#
_cell.length_a   1.000
_cell.length_b   1.000
_cell.length_c   1.000
_cell.angle_alpha   90.00
_cell.angle_beta   90.00
_cell.angle_gamma   90.00
#
_symmetry.space_group_name_H-M   'P 1'
#
loop_
_entity.id
_entity.type
_entity.pdbx_description
1 polymer ?
#
loop_
_entity_poly.entity_id
_entity_poly.type
_entity_poly.pdbx_seq_one_letter_code
_entity_poly.pdbx_strand_id
1 'polypeptide(L)'
;MRTRKLWPKKYYKGLSNKKKTQRKKEILKFGALNSKDPKAYVGFKTDRGVKTRKSGYTEQWNRLFPDAKSIKERAEATGVPQDLLQESYDRGLAAWRTGHRPGATQQQWGYARVSSLLVCGKTHYGPDADLVRKAKTRSARARKWFSRCARKN
;
A
#
# COMPACT_ATOMS: atom_id res chain seq x y z
N MET A 1 23.20 -9.58 -23.84
CA MET A 1 22.57 -9.94 -22.54
C MET A 1 21.07 -9.62 -22.56
N ARG A 2 20.17 -10.62 -22.51
CA ARG A 2 18.73 -10.34 -22.31
C ARG A 2 18.55 -9.75 -20.90
N THR A 3 18.31 -8.44 -20.80
CA THR A 3 18.01 -7.80 -19.51
C THR A 3 16.74 -8.44 -18.94
N ARG A 4 16.88 -9.28 -17.90
CA ARG A 4 15.73 -9.87 -17.21
C ARG A 4 14.84 -8.74 -16.70
N LYS A 5 13.68 -8.56 -17.34
CA LYS A 5 12.71 -7.48 -17.08
C LYS A 5 12.33 -7.49 -15.58
N LEU A 6 12.73 -6.47 -14.81
CA LEU A 6 12.38 -6.35 -13.39
C LEU A 6 11.09 -5.52 -13.25
N TRP A 7 10.03 -6.17 -12.78
CA TRP A 7 8.74 -5.52 -12.54
C TRP A 7 8.21 -5.82 -11.14
N PRO A 8 7.57 -4.83 -10.48
CA PRO A 8 7.54 -3.41 -10.83
C PRO A 8 8.93 -2.74 -10.70
N LYS A 9 9.34 -1.89 -11.65
CA LYS A 9 10.65 -1.19 -11.63
C LYS A 9 10.92 -0.46 -10.29
N LYS A 10 9.88 0.10 -9.67
CA LYS A 10 9.97 0.82 -8.39
C LYS A 10 10.44 -0.05 -7.23
N TYR A 11 10.28 -1.37 -7.28
CA TYR A 11 10.72 -2.28 -6.22
C TYR A 11 12.23 -2.52 -6.22
N TYR A 12 12.93 -1.99 -7.24
CA TYR A 12 14.37 -2.19 -7.45
C TYR A 12 15.14 -0.87 -7.52
N LYS A 13 14.45 0.27 -7.35
CA LYS A 13 15.03 1.61 -7.49
C LYS A 13 16.08 1.85 -6.40
N GLY A 14 17.25 2.35 -6.80
CA GLY A 14 18.36 2.66 -5.89
C GLY A 14 19.21 1.47 -5.44
N LEU A 15 18.90 0.25 -5.92
CA LEU A 15 19.70 -0.94 -5.60
C LEU A 15 20.79 -1.19 -6.66
N SER A 16 21.94 -1.70 -6.23
CA SER A 16 22.99 -2.22 -7.12
C SER A 16 22.49 -3.45 -7.89
N ASN A 17 23.14 -3.81 -9.01
CA ASN A 17 22.73 -4.97 -9.82
C ASN A 17 22.72 -6.28 -9.01
N LYS A 18 23.71 -6.48 -8.13
CA LYS A 18 23.75 -7.61 -7.19
C LYS A 18 22.53 -7.61 -6.26
N LYS A 19 22.22 -6.47 -5.63
CA LYS A 19 21.04 -6.33 -4.75
C LYS A 19 19.72 -6.50 -5.50
N LYS A 20 19.62 -6.09 -6.77
CA LYS A 20 18.42 -6.31 -7.60
C LYS A 20 18.16 -7.80 -7.85
N THR A 21 19.20 -8.56 -8.18
CA THR A 21 19.10 -10.01 -8.35
C THR A 21 18.70 -10.70 -7.05
N GLN A 22 19.31 -10.31 -5.93
CA GLN A 22 18.92 -10.80 -4.61
C GLN A 22 17.47 -10.47 -4.29
N ARG A 23 17.04 -9.22 -4.52
CA ARG A 23 15.66 -8.80 -4.23
C ARG A 23 14.63 -9.57 -5.05
N LYS A 24 14.96 -9.90 -6.31
CA LYS A 24 14.10 -10.77 -7.12
C LYS A 24 13.94 -12.14 -6.48
N LYS A 25 15.04 -12.75 -5.98
CA LYS A 25 14.98 -14.03 -5.26
C LYS A 25 14.17 -13.92 -3.96
N GLU A 26 14.33 -12.83 -3.22
CA GLU A 26 13.56 -12.57 -1.99
C GLU A 26 12.06 -12.43 -2.28
N ILE A 27 11.69 -11.64 -3.30
CA ILE A 27 10.29 -11.50 -3.75
C ILE A 27 9.67 -12.86 -4.09
N LEU A 28 10.39 -13.71 -4.82
CA LEU A 28 9.89 -15.05 -5.17
C LEU A 28 9.78 -15.95 -3.93
N LYS A 29 10.81 -15.96 -3.08
CA LYS A 29 10.84 -16.77 -1.86
C LYS A 29 9.70 -16.43 -0.91
N PHE A 30 9.56 -15.15 -0.53
CA PHE A 30 8.55 -14.71 0.43
C PHE A 30 7.15 -14.62 -0.20
N GLY A 31 7.09 -14.37 -1.52
CA GLY A 31 5.85 -14.43 -2.29
C GLY A 31 5.24 -15.83 -2.36
N ALA A 32 6.06 -16.89 -2.34
CA ALA A 32 5.61 -18.27 -2.33
C ALA A 32 5.07 -18.75 -0.97
N LEU A 33 5.38 -18.05 0.13
CA LEU A 33 4.89 -18.41 1.46
C LEU A 33 3.40 -18.09 1.64
N ASN A 34 2.75 -18.76 2.58
CA ASN A 34 1.37 -18.46 2.93
C ASN A 34 1.27 -17.08 3.60
N SER A 35 0.19 -16.32 3.37
CA SER A 35 -0.02 -15.02 4.02
C SER A 35 -0.23 -15.12 5.54
N LYS A 36 -0.58 -16.30 6.06
CA LYS A 36 -0.68 -16.59 7.48
C LYS A 36 0.66 -17.02 8.11
N ASP A 37 1.69 -17.27 7.30
CA ASP A 37 3.01 -17.64 7.82
C ASP A 37 3.76 -16.39 8.30
N PRO A 38 4.09 -16.27 9.59
CA PRO A 38 4.85 -15.12 10.11
C PRO A 38 6.24 -15.01 9.46
N LYS A 39 6.83 -16.11 8.99
CA LYS A 39 8.13 -16.11 8.30
C LYS A 39 8.09 -15.35 6.98
N ALA A 40 6.90 -15.08 6.43
CA ALA A 40 6.74 -14.28 5.22
C ALA A 40 6.99 -12.78 5.43
N TYR A 41 7.02 -12.31 6.68
CA TYR A 41 7.04 -10.88 7.00
C TYR A 41 8.33 -10.41 7.70
N VAL A 42 9.43 -11.16 7.58
CA VAL A 42 10.69 -10.91 8.32
C VAL A 42 11.59 -9.77 7.77
N GLY A 43 11.19 -9.04 6.73
CA GLY A 43 12.13 -8.11 6.07
C GLY A 43 12.78 -8.69 4.82
N PHE A 44 12.98 -7.90 3.76
CA PHE A 44 13.97 -8.29 2.75
C PHE A 44 15.35 -7.80 3.21
N LYS A 45 16.39 -8.62 3.07
CA LYS A 45 17.76 -8.19 3.44
C LYS A 45 18.21 -7.02 2.59
N THR A 46 17.65 -6.88 1.39
CA THR A 46 17.89 -5.75 0.48
C THR A 46 17.32 -4.42 0.96
N ASP A 47 16.51 -4.39 2.02
CA ASP A 47 16.04 -3.15 2.66
C ASP A 47 17.04 -2.57 3.67
N ARG A 48 17.99 -3.38 4.17
CA ARG A 48 18.94 -2.94 5.19
C ARG A 48 19.81 -1.79 4.68
N GLY A 49 19.85 -0.71 5.44
CA GLY A 49 20.57 0.52 5.09
C GLY A 49 19.91 1.37 3.99
N VAL A 50 18.70 1.01 3.53
CA VAL A 50 17.98 1.83 2.54
C VAL A 50 17.12 2.87 3.24
N LYS A 51 17.33 4.15 2.93
CA LYS A 51 16.52 5.25 3.47
C LYS A 51 15.05 5.09 3.09
N THR A 52 14.21 4.97 4.11
CA THR A 52 12.76 4.92 4.00
C THR A 52 12.18 6.20 3.41
N ARG A 53 11.12 6.09 2.60
CA ARG A 53 10.43 7.22 1.97
C ARG A 53 8.93 7.08 2.10
N LYS A 54 8.26 8.19 2.45
CA LYS A 54 6.79 8.25 2.48
C LYS A 54 6.21 7.98 1.09
N SER A 55 4.96 7.55 1.04
CA SER A 55 4.24 7.43 -0.24
C SER A 55 3.65 8.79 -0.61
N GLY A 56 3.60 9.11 -1.91
CA GLY A 56 2.96 10.34 -2.36
C GLY A 56 1.48 10.43 -1.97
N TYR A 57 0.80 9.29 -1.84
CA TYR A 57 -0.58 9.24 -1.33
C TYR A 57 -0.66 9.57 0.17
N THR A 58 0.31 9.11 0.96
CA THR A 58 0.41 9.44 2.39
C THR A 58 0.73 10.91 2.57
N GLU A 59 1.59 11.49 1.73
CA GLU A 59 1.88 12.93 1.74
C GLU A 59 0.64 13.74 1.34
N GLN A 60 -0.09 13.33 0.31
CA GLN A 60 -1.36 13.97 -0.08
C GLN A 60 -2.39 13.87 1.04
N TRP A 61 -2.53 12.70 1.68
CA TRP A 61 -3.41 12.53 2.82
C TRP A 61 -3.04 13.46 3.97
N ASN A 62 -1.75 13.51 4.35
CA ASN A 62 -1.28 14.37 5.44
C ASN A 62 -1.46 15.86 5.15
N ARG A 63 -1.49 16.28 3.87
CA ARG A 63 -1.81 17.67 3.50
C ARG A 63 -3.29 18.01 3.71
N LEU A 64 -4.19 17.04 3.49
CA LEU A 64 -5.62 17.23 3.71
C LEU A 64 -6.01 17.10 5.18
N PHE A 65 -5.38 16.16 5.89
CA PHE A 65 -5.64 15.85 7.29
C PHE A 65 -4.32 15.62 8.02
N PRO A 66 -3.67 16.70 8.51
CA PRO A 66 -2.41 16.58 9.22
C PRO A 66 -2.55 15.76 10.51
N ASP A 67 -3.69 15.79 11.18
CA ASP A 67 -3.87 15.13 12.48
C ASP A 67 -4.45 13.71 12.38
N ALA A 68 -5.10 13.35 11.26
CA ALA A 68 -5.70 12.02 11.09
C ALA A 68 -4.65 10.97 10.68
N LYS A 69 -3.96 10.38 11.67
CA LYS A 69 -2.86 9.42 11.45
C LYS A 69 -3.34 7.97 11.49
N SER A 70 -4.17 7.64 12.47
CA SER A 70 -4.73 6.31 12.71
C SER A 70 -5.85 5.93 11.74
N ILE A 71 -6.21 4.65 11.69
CA ILE A 71 -7.35 4.16 10.91
C ILE A 71 -8.67 4.76 11.40
N LYS A 72 -8.83 4.90 12.73
CA LYS A 72 -10.02 5.49 13.35
C LYS A 72 -10.20 6.96 12.95
N GLU A 73 -9.18 7.79 13.10
CA GLU A 73 -9.26 9.21 12.73
C GLU A 73 -9.51 9.40 11.22
N ARG A 74 -8.93 8.52 10.39
CA ARG A 74 -9.20 8.49 8.93
C ARG A 74 -10.67 8.15 8.64
N ALA A 75 -11.24 7.21 9.38
CA ALA A 75 -12.65 6.86 9.28
C ALA A 75 -13.54 8.03 9.67
N GLU A 76 -13.23 8.70 10.79
CA GLU A 76 -13.96 9.87 11.30
C GLU A 76 -13.89 11.05 10.32
N ALA A 77 -12.71 11.33 9.75
CA ALA A 77 -12.50 12.44 8.81
C ALA A 77 -13.30 12.25 7.50
N THR A 78 -13.48 11.01 7.05
CA THR A 78 -14.03 10.71 5.71
C THR A 78 -15.42 10.09 5.73
N GLY A 79 -15.85 9.60 6.88
CA GLY A 79 -17.05 8.78 7.04
C GLY A 79 -16.95 7.39 6.41
N VAL A 80 -15.75 6.94 5.96
CA VAL A 80 -15.55 5.57 5.49
C VAL A 80 -15.53 4.63 6.69
N PRO A 81 -16.31 3.52 6.69
CA PRO A 81 -16.34 2.58 7.80
C PRO A 81 -14.93 2.08 8.18
N GLN A 82 -14.64 2.10 9.48
CA GLN A 82 -13.31 1.77 10.02
C GLN A 82 -12.87 0.34 9.63
N ASP A 83 -13.79 -0.62 9.63
CA ASP A 83 -13.53 -2.00 9.25
C ASP A 83 -13.06 -2.15 7.80
N LEU A 84 -13.60 -1.34 6.88
CA LEU A 84 -13.17 -1.34 5.47
C LEU A 84 -11.78 -0.70 5.30
N LEU A 85 -11.45 0.31 6.10
CA LEU A 85 -10.10 0.88 6.11
C LEU A 85 -9.08 -0.08 6.72
N GLN A 86 -9.47 -0.80 7.77
CA GLN A 86 -8.67 -1.87 8.37
C GLN A 86 -8.42 -2.98 7.35
N GLU A 87 -9.45 -3.41 6.62
CA GLU A 87 -9.29 -4.42 5.57
C GLU A 87 -8.31 -3.97 4.47
N SER A 88 -8.39 -2.71 4.03
CA SER A 88 -7.42 -2.14 3.07
C SER A 88 -5.99 -2.13 3.64
N TYR A 89 -5.83 -1.80 4.92
CA TYR A 89 -4.54 -1.84 5.63
C TYR A 89 -3.98 -3.26 5.66
N ASP A 90 -4.78 -4.25 6.05
CA ASP A 90 -4.39 -5.65 6.18
C ASP A 90 -4.03 -6.28 4.82
N ARG A 91 -4.79 -5.96 3.76
CA ARG A 91 -4.43 -6.31 2.37
C ARG A 91 -3.08 -5.71 1.98
N GLY A 92 -2.72 -4.55 2.53
CA GLY A 92 -1.41 -3.93 2.38
C GLY A 92 -0.32 -4.74 3.09
N LEU A 93 -0.54 -5.07 4.37
CA LEU A 93 0.38 -5.90 5.15
C LEU A 93 0.65 -7.24 4.46
N ALA A 94 -0.40 -7.89 3.95
CA ALA A 94 -0.32 -9.17 3.25
C ALA A 94 0.42 -9.06 1.91
N ALA A 95 0.23 -7.99 1.15
CA ALA A 95 0.92 -7.78 -0.12
C ALA A 95 2.41 -7.45 0.05
N TRP A 96 2.82 -6.93 1.21
CA TRP A 96 4.20 -6.49 1.44
C TRP A 96 5.23 -7.63 1.21
N ARG A 97 4.89 -8.86 1.57
CA ARG A 97 5.74 -10.06 1.35
C ARG A 97 5.96 -10.40 -0.12
N THR A 98 5.03 -10.03 -1.00
CA THR A 98 5.10 -10.32 -2.44
C THR A 98 5.90 -9.24 -3.19
N GLY A 99 6.35 -8.21 -2.48
CA GLY A 99 7.25 -7.17 -2.98
C GLY A 99 6.76 -5.78 -2.64
N HIS A 100 7.73 -4.90 -2.38
CA HIS A 100 7.51 -3.51 -1.99
C HIS A 100 8.71 -2.65 -2.39
N ARG A 101 8.57 -1.32 -2.23
CA ARG A 101 9.67 -0.37 -2.47
C ARG A 101 10.81 -0.61 -1.46
N PRO A 102 12.09 -0.59 -1.87
CA PRO A 102 13.20 -0.76 -0.95
C PRO A 102 13.12 0.20 0.26
N GLY A 103 13.28 -0.34 1.46
CA GLY A 103 13.24 0.40 2.73
C GLY A 103 11.83 0.79 3.22
N ALA A 104 10.75 0.36 2.55
CA ALA A 104 9.39 0.59 3.06
C ALA A 104 9.03 -0.48 4.10
N THR A 105 8.64 -0.05 5.30
CA THR A 105 8.18 -0.98 6.35
C THR A 105 6.79 -1.53 6.03
N GLN A 106 6.42 -2.62 6.67
CA GLN A 106 5.11 -3.26 6.48
C GLN A 106 3.97 -2.30 6.81
N GLN A 107 4.05 -1.61 7.95
CA GLN A 107 3.07 -0.64 8.43
C GLN A 107 2.94 0.54 7.46
N GLN A 108 4.06 1.07 6.98
CA GLN A 108 4.05 2.14 5.98
C GLN A 108 3.41 1.70 4.67
N TRP A 109 3.55 0.43 4.30
CA TRP A 109 2.91 -0.12 3.12
C TRP A 109 1.40 -0.24 3.29
N GLY A 110 0.94 -0.71 4.45
CA GLY A 110 -0.48 -0.73 4.83
C GLY A 110 -1.09 0.67 4.81
N TYR A 111 -0.48 1.64 5.51
CA TYR A 111 -0.99 3.01 5.53
C TYR A 111 -0.92 3.73 4.17
N ALA A 112 0.08 3.40 3.33
CA ALA A 112 0.14 3.93 1.98
C ALA A 112 -1.04 3.42 1.12
N ARG A 113 -1.46 2.17 1.33
CA ARG A 113 -2.62 1.57 0.65
C ARG A 113 -3.94 2.23 1.09
N VAL A 114 -4.13 2.43 2.39
CA VAL A 114 -5.26 3.18 2.95
C VAL A 114 -5.27 4.62 2.45
N SER A 115 -4.12 5.30 2.49
CA SER A 115 -4.02 6.68 1.99
C SER A 115 -4.38 6.75 0.52
N SER A 116 -3.87 5.83 -0.29
CA SER A 116 -4.21 5.70 -1.71
C SER A 116 -5.71 5.44 -1.92
N LEU A 117 -6.38 4.66 -1.07
CA LEU A 117 -7.82 4.39 -1.18
C LEU A 117 -8.60 5.69 -0.93
N LEU A 118 -8.22 6.39 0.13
CA LEU A 118 -8.91 7.59 0.60
C LEU A 118 -8.72 8.78 -0.34
N VAL A 119 -7.55 8.95 -0.98
CA VAL A 119 -7.22 10.09 -1.86
C VAL A 119 -7.43 9.81 -3.36
N CYS A 120 -8.29 8.85 -3.71
CA CYS A 120 -8.56 8.50 -5.12
C CYS A 120 -7.29 8.05 -5.88
N GLY A 121 -6.43 7.30 -5.21
CA GLY A 121 -5.20 6.72 -5.75
C GLY A 121 -5.41 5.36 -6.42
N LYS A 122 -4.32 4.62 -6.62
CA LYS A 122 -4.35 3.33 -7.33
C LYS A 122 -5.24 2.28 -6.66
N THR A 123 -5.22 2.22 -5.34
CA THR A 123 -6.01 1.25 -4.57
C THR A 123 -7.50 1.54 -4.63
N HIS A 124 -7.89 2.81 -4.71
CA HIS A 124 -9.28 3.23 -4.90
C HIS A 124 -9.90 2.63 -6.16
N TYR A 125 -9.17 2.69 -7.29
CA TYR A 125 -9.67 2.22 -8.59
C TYR A 125 -9.28 0.79 -8.94
N GLY A 126 -8.36 0.19 -8.19
CA GLY A 126 -7.82 -1.14 -8.48
C GLY A 126 -8.13 -2.11 -7.35
N PRO A 127 -7.11 -2.54 -6.58
CA PRO A 127 -7.23 -3.70 -5.71
C PRO A 127 -8.13 -3.53 -4.48
N ASP A 128 -8.62 -2.31 -4.18
CA ASP A 128 -9.60 -2.05 -3.11
C ASP A 128 -10.87 -1.37 -3.63
N ALA A 129 -11.15 -1.45 -4.94
CA ALA A 129 -12.35 -0.87 -5.52
C ALA A 129 -13.64 -1.50 -4.96
N ASP A 130 -13.59 -2.76 -4.55
CA ASP A 130 -14.69 -3.43 -3.85
C ASP A 130 -15.00 -2.79 -2.49
N LEU A 131 -13.97 -2.40 -1.74
CA LEU A 131 -14.11 -1.71 -0.45
C LEU A 131 -14.71 -0.32 -0.64
N VAL A 132 -14.32 0.40 -1.70
CA VAL A 132 -14.92 1.69 -2.06
C VAL A 132 -16.41 1.53 -2.35
N ARG A 133 -16.81 0.51 -3.13
CA ARG A 133 -18.23 0.24 -3.41
C ARG A 133 -19.00 -0.03 -2.11
N LYS A 134 -18.50 -0.94 -1.27
CA LYS A 134 -19.10 -1.25 0.04
C LYS A 134 -19.23 0.01 0.91
N ALA A 135 -18.20 0.86 0.95
CA ALA A 135 -18.21 2.10 1.72
C ALA A 135 -19.29 3.08 1.23
N LYS A 136 -19.41 3.28 -0.09
CA LYS A 136 -20.43 4.14 -0.70
C LYS A 136 -21.86 3.63 -0.42
N THR A 137 -22.06 2.32 -0.30
CA THR A 137 -23.35 1.73 0.08
C THR A 137 -23.63 1.96 1.57
N ARG A 138 -22.66 1.67 2.44
CA ARG A 138 -22.83 1.66 3.90
C ARG A 138 -22.84 3.04 4.57
N SER A 139 -22.31 4.08 3.92
CA SER A 139 -22.20 5.40 4.54
C SER A 139 -22.43 6.53 3.53
N ALA A 140 -23.43 7.37 3.82
CA ALA A 140 -23.70 8.58 3.03
C ALA A 140 -22.50 9.55 3.07
N ARG A 141 -21.80 9.65 4.22
CA ARG A 141 -20.58 10.44 4.36
C ARG A 141 -19.45 9.90 3.49
N ALA A 142 -19.25 8.57 3.45
CA ALA A 142 -18.27 7.94 2.55
C ALA A 142 -18.63 8.17 1.07
N ARG A 143 -19.93 8.10 0.73
CA ARG A 143 -20.43 8.38 -0.62
C ARG A 143 -20.13 9.82 -1.03
N LYS A 144 -20.42 10.78 -0.15
CA LYS A 144 -20.08 12.20 -0.34
C LYS A 144 -18.57 12.40 -0.42
N TRP A 145 -17.79 11.74 0.43
CA TRP A 145 -16.33 11.80 0.38
C TRP A 145 -15.82 11.38 -0.99
N PHE A 146 -16.22 10.20 -1.46
CA PHE A 146 -15.76 9.65 -2.73
C PHE A 146 -16.43 10.23 -3.98
N SER A 147 -17.38 11.17 -3.87
CA SER A 147 -17.94 11.85 -5.06
C SER A 147 -16.90 12.72 -5.77
N ARG A 148 -15.90 13.22 -5.04
CA ARG A 148 -14.77 13.98 -5.60
C ARG A 148 -13.81 13.12 -6.42
N CYS A 149 -13.87 11.79 -6.29
CA CYS A 149 -13.06 10.89 -7.09
C CYS A 149 -13.69 10.81 -8.48
N ALA A 150 -13.12 11.53 -9.45
CA ALA A 150 -13.54 11.44 -10.85
C ALA A 150 -13.51 9.99 -11.34
N ARG A 151 -14.42 9.61 -12.25
CA ARG A 151 -14.15 8.45 -13.10
C ARG A 151 -12.94 8.83 -13.94
N LYS A 152 -11.82 8.13 -13.75
CA LYS A 152 -10.78 8.16 -14.78
C LYS A 152 -11.39 7.43 -15.98
N ASN A 153 -11.77 8.20 -17.00
CA ASN A 153 -12.01 7.67 -18.34
C ASN A 153 -10.78 6.89 -18.81
#